data_AF-A0A453EZ26-F1
#
_entry.id   AF-A0A453EZ26-F1
#
_cell.length_a   1.000
_cell.length_b   1.000
_cell.length_c   1.000
_cell.angle_alpha   90.00
_cell.angle_beta   90.00
_cell.angle_gamma   90.00
#
_symmetry.space_group_name_H-M   'P 1'
#
loop_
_entity.id
_entity.type
_entity.pdbx_description
1 polymer ?
#
loop_
_entity_poly.entity_id
_entity_poly.type
_entity_poly.pdbx_seq_one_letter_code
_entity_poly.pdbx_strand_id
1 'polypeptide(L)'
;YPYNNFLHHHVENIIVSCLEGKRTELVEHVLNECDIVGKILAADKLSSLSTESNGPTVPSEGKTPSKIGNVGHMTRIANKLIQLGNSNSTIQTHLQGNSEWVEWQTDVLVRRNEVENVYHWACG
;
A
#
# COMPACT_ATOMS: atom_id res chain seq x y z
N TYR A 1 -4.47 -13.63 -14.82
CA TYR A 1 -3.03 -13.86 -14.55
C TYR A 1 -2.91 -14.28 -13.09
N PRO A 2 -2.20 -15.38 -12.76
CA PRO A 2 -2.00 -15.77 -11.37
C PRO A 2 -1.25 -14.66 -10.60
N TYR A 3 -1.55 -14.50 -9.32
CA TYR A 3 -0.86 -13.55 -8.45
C TYR A 3 0.63 -13.87 -8.43
N ASN A 4 1.46 -12.95 -8.97
CA ASN A 4 2.90 -13.15 -9.08
C ASN A 4 3.60 -12.27 -8.04
N ASN A 5 3.77 -12.84 -6.84
CA ASN A 5 4.39 -12.18 -5.69
C ASN A 5 5.77 -11.57 -6.03
N PHE A 6 6.56 -12.24 -6.89
CA PHE A 6 7.87 -11.74 -7.29
C PHE A 6 7.78 -10.44 -8.10
N LEU A 7 6.86 -10.38 -9.06
CA LEU A 7 6.65 -9.16 -9.87
C LEU A 7 6.14 -8.02 -8.99
N HIS A 8 5.17 -8.27 -8.11
CA HIS A 8 4.67 -7.25 -7.21
C HIS A 8 5.75 -6.73 -6.25
N HIS A 9 6.61 -7.62 -5.75
CA HIS A 9 7.77 -7.22 -4.95
C HIS A 9 8.78 -6.39 -5.75
N HIS A 10 9.02 -6.73 -7.02
CA HIS A 10 9.92 -5.93 -7.87
C HIS A 10 9.36 -4.52 -8.11
N VAL A 11 8.05 -4.40 -8.36
CA VAL A 11 7.38 -3.11 -8.52
C VAL A 11 7.45 -2.29 -7.22
N GLU A 12 7.21 -2.92 -6.07
CA GLU A 12 7.39 -2.29 -4.74
C GLU A 12 8.82 -1.72 -4.61
N ASN A 13 9.85 -2.51 -4.93
CA ASN A 13 11.24 -2.07 -4.83
C ASN A 13 11.58 -0.91 -5.78
N ILE A 14 11.02 -0.88 -6.99
CA ILE A 14 11.21 0.24 -7.93
C ILE A 14 10.63 1.52 -7.33
N ILE A 15 9.39 1.46 -6.83
CA ILE A 15 8.71 2.62 -6.22
C ILE A 15 9.53 3.14 -5.04
N VAL A 16 9.93 2.24 -4.13
CA VAL A 16 10.73 2.59 -2.96
C VAL A 16 12.07 3.21 -3.36
N SER A 17 12.75 2.64 -4.37
CA SER A 17 14.04 3.16 -4.85
C SER A 17 13.92 4.58 -5.43
N CYS A 18 12.81 4.89 -6.10
CA CYS A 18 12.54 6.25 -6.58
C CYS A 18 12.33 7.22 -5.40
N LEU A 19 11.62 6.79 -4.36
CA LEU A 19 11.30 7.62 -3.19
C LEU A 19 12.51 7.84 -2.25
N GLU A 20 13.40 6.85 -2.14
CA GLU A 20 14.64 6.94 -1.35
C GLU A 20 15.78 7.66 -2.10
N GLY A 21 15.64 7.78 -3.43
CA GLY A 21 16.64 8.40 -4.28
C GLY A 21 16.86 9.87 -3.95
N LYS A 22 18.07 10.35 -4.24
CA LYS A 22 18.43 11.78 -4.10
C LYS A 22 17.85 12.69 -5.19
N ARG A 23 17.15 12.11 -6.17
CA ARG A 23 16.58 12.84 -7.32
C ARG A 23 15.17 13.29 -6.97
N THR A 24 15.03 14.56 -6.61
CA THR A 24 13.74 15.14 -6.19
C THR A 24 12.70 15.06 -7.30
N GLU A 25 13.12 15.11 -8.56
CA GLU A 25 12.23 15.00 -9.72
C GLU A 25 11.54 13.63 -9.79
N LEU A 26 12.24 12.57 -9.36
CA LEU A 26 11.63 11.24 -9.28
C LEU A 26 10.64 11.14 -8.13
N VAL A 27 10.96 11.73 -6.99
CA VAL A 27 10.04 11.78 -5.84
C VAL A 27 8.77 12.52 -6.24
N GLU A 28 8.90 13.71 -6.83
CA GLU A 28 7.78 14.52 -7.30
C GLU A 28 6.97 13.79 -8.38
N HIS A 29 7.62 13.11 -9.32
CA HIS A 29 6.92 12.34 -10.34
C HIS A 29 6.13 11.16 -9.74
N VAL A 30 6.70 10.45 -8.76
CA VAL A 30 6.00 9.33 -8.10
C VAL A 30 4.80 9.83 -7.27
N LEU A 31 4.95 10.97 -6.59
CA LEU A 31 3.89 11.53 -5.75
C LEU A 31 2.78 12.20 -6.57
N ASN A 32 3.14 13.03 -7.55
CA ASN A 32 2.18 13.88 -8.26
C ASN A 32 1.70 13.23 -9.57
N GLU A 33 2.61 12.92 -10.49
CA GLU A 33 2.24 12.41 -11.82
C GLU A 33 1.74 10.96 -11.77
N CYS A 34 2.40 10.12 -10.97
CA CYS A 34 1.97 8.75 -10.75
C CYS A 34 0.81 8.64 -9.76
N ASP A 35 0.56 9.67 -8.95
CA ASP A 35 -0.46 9.70 -7.90
C ASP A 35 -0.49 8.42 -7.06
N ILE A 36 0.68 8.03 -6.51
CA ILE A 36 0.78 6.76 -5.78
C ILE A 36 -0.15 6.74 -4.55
N VAL A 37 -0.33 7.89 -3.90
CA VAL A 37 -1.19 8.08 -2.73
C VAL A 37 -2.66 7.87 -3.13
N GLY A 38 -3.14 8.53 -4.18
CA GLY A 38 -4.51 8.35 -4.67
C GLY A 38 -4.75 6.92 -5.16
N LYS A 39 -3.76 6.27 -5.79
CA LYS A 39 -3.86 4.86 -6.21
C LYS A 39 -3.99 3.89 -5.05
N ILE A 40 -3.28 4.13 -3.94
CA ILE A 40 -3.42 3.33 -2.71
C ILE A 40 -4.86 3.47 -2.17
N LEU A 41 -5.35 4.70 -2.03
CA LEU A 41 -6.70 4.97 -1.53
C LEU A 41 -7.79 4.37 -2.42
N ALA A 42 -7.64 4.50 -3.75
CA ALA A 42 -8.57 3.90 -4.71
C ALA A 42 -8.58 2.37 -4.66
N ALA A 43 -7.40 1.75 -4.58
CA ALA A 43 -7.27 0.30 -4.47
C ALA A 43 -7.92 -0.24 -3.18
N ASP A 44 -7.80 0.52 -2.08
CA ASP A 44 -8.42 0.18 -0.81
C ASP A 44 -9.95 0.14 -0.88
N LYS A 45 -10.55 1.18 -1.46
CA LYS A 45 -12.00 1.27 -1.68
C LYS A 45 -12.51 0.14 -2.56
N LEU A 46 -11.77 -0.24 -3.60
CA LEU A 46 -12.13 -1.36 -4.46
C LEU A 46 -12.01 -2.72 -3.74
N SER A 47 -11.12 -2.81 -2.76
CA SER A 47 -11.00 -4.01 -1.92
C SER A 47 -12.18 -4.13 -0.94
N SER A 48 -12.60 -3.03 -0.32
CA SER A 48 -13.72 -3.01 0.64
C SER A 48 -15.08 -3.26 0.01
N LEU A 49 -15.29 -2.88 -1.25
CA LEU A 49 -16.55 -3.10 -1.98
C LEU A 49 -16.80 -4.55 -2.41
N SER A 50 -15.87 -5.47 -2.18
CA SER A 50 -15.93 -6.83 -2.73
C SER A 50 -15.73 -7.93 -1.68
N THR A 51 -15.90 -7.58 -0.41
CA THR A 51 -15.87 -8.49 0.76
C THR A 51 -17.14 -9.32 0.96
N GLU A 52 -18.13 -9.28 0.05
CA GLU A 52 -19.31 -10.17 0.14
C GLU A 52 -19.04 -11.65 -0.23
N SER A 53 -17.81 -12.03 -0.60
CA SER A 53 -17.47 -13.42 -0.93
C SER A 53 -16.44 -13.99 0.05
N ASN A 54 -16.90 -14.31 1.26
CA ASN A 54 -16.15 -15.11 2.22
C ASN A 54 -16.25 -16.61 1.85
N GLY A 55 -15.16 -17.21 1.37
CA GLY A 55 -15.06 -18.66 1.22
C GLY A 55 -13.62 -19.10 0.89
N PRO A 56 -13.10 -20.19 1.49
CA PRO A 56 -11.75 -20.66 1.25
C PRO A 56 -11.63 -21.36 -0.11
N THR A 57 -10.67 -20.88 -0.91
CA THR A 57 -9.91 -21.57 -1.98
C THR A 57 -10.65 -22.47 -2.98
N VAL A 58 -10.86 -21.97 -4.22
CA VAL A 58 -10.31 -22.49 -5.50
C VAL A 58 -10.43 -21.37 -6.55
N PRO A 59 -9.38 -20.97 -7.29
CA PRO A 59 -9.54 -20.11 -8.45
C PRO A 59 -10.16 -20.93 -9.59
N SER A 60 -11.47 -20.82 -9.76
CA SER A 60 -12.15 -21.15 -11.02
C SER A 60 -11.79 -20.09 -12.07
N GLU A 61 -11.65 -20.50 -13.33
CA GLU A 61 -11.39 -19.60 -14.46
C GLU A 61 -12.34 -18.40 -14.43
N GLY A 62 -11.78 -17.19 -14.31
CA GLY A 62 -12.55 -15.94 -14.32
C GLY A 62 -12.66 -15.18 -12.99
N LYS A 63 -12.14 -15.69 -11.86
CA LYS A 63 -12.11 -14.91 -10.59
C LYS A 63 -10.86 -14.05 -10.42
N THR A 64 -11.06 -12.86 -9.82
CA THR A 64 -10.01 -11.88 -9.51
C THR A 64 -8.94 -12.49 -8.59
N PRO A 65 -7.65 -12.11 -8.76
CA PRO A 65 -6.56 -12.68 -7.96
C PRO A 65 -6.81 -12.51 -6.45
N SER A 66 -6.25 -13.42 -5.65
CA SER A 66 -6.20 -13.31 -4.18
C SER A 66 -5.77 -11.90 -3.77
N LYS A 67 -6.70 -11.15 -3.16
CA LYS A 67 -6.53 -9.72 -2.85
C LYS A 67 -5.58 -9.48 -1.70
N ILE A 68 -5.41 -10.48 -0.83
CA ILE A 68 -4.60 -10.41 0.39
C ILE A 68 -3.15 -10.02 0.04
N GLY A 69 -2.59 -10.63 -1.00
CA GLY A 69 -1.22 -10.33 -1.41
C GLY A 69 -1.04 -8.88 -1.91
N ASN A 70 -1.99 -8.36 -2.68
CA ASN A 70 -1.97 -6.96 -3.14
C ASN A 70 -2.08 -5.97 -1.97
N VAL A 71 -2.96 -6.26 -1.01
CA VAL A 71 -3.12 -5.45 0.21
C VAL A 71 -1.81 -5.42 0.98
N GLY A 72 -1.10 -6.55 1.14
CA GLY A 72 0.19 -6.58 1.83
C GLY A 72 1.27 -5.70 1.18
N HIS A 73 1.40 -5.72 -0.15
CA HIS A 73 2.34 -4.80 -0.84
C HIS A 73 1.92 -3.33 -0.66
N MET A 74 0.63 -3.04 -0.77
CA MET A 74 0.09 -1.70 -0.58
C MET A 74 0.38 -1.17 0.83
N THR A 75 0.16 -1.99 1.86
CA THR A 75 0.50 -1.69 3.26
C THR A 75 1.99 -1.37 3.42
N ARG A 76 2.89 -2.18 2.83
CA ARG A 76 4.34 -1.93 2.89
C ARG A 76 4.74 -0.62 2.22
N ILE A 77 4.21 -0.32 1.03
CA ILE A 77 4.47 0.95 0.34
C ILE A 77 3.96 2.13 1.18
N ALA A 78 2.77 2.03 1.76
CA ALA A 78 2.20 3.09 2.60
C ALA A 78 3.04 3.36 3.85
N ASN A 79 3.45 2.31 4.56
CA ASN A 79 4.35 2.43 5.71
C ASN A 79 5.69 3.07 5.32
N LYS A 80 6.23 2.71 4.14
CA LYS A 80 7.47 3.29 3.64
C LYS A 80 7.33 4.78 3.34
N LEU A 81 6.22 5.21 2.73
CA LEU A 81 5.93 6.63 2.50
C LEU A 81 5.92 7.43 3.81
N ILE A 82 5.28 6.90 4.86
CA ILE A 82 5.26 7.54 6.19
C ILE A 82 6.67 7.62 6.77
N GLN A 83 7.44 6.53 6.71
CA GLN A 83 8.82 6.51 7.18
C GLN A 83 9.66 7.59 6.47
N LEU A 84 9.56 7.69 5.15
CA LEU A 84 10.33 8.65 4.36
C LEU A 84 9.87 10.09 4.62
N GLY A 85 8.58 10.31 4.84
CA GLY A 85 8.01 11.61 5.23
C GLY A 85 8.57 12.16 6.54
N ASN A 86 9.10 11.32 7.44
CA ASN A 86 9.77 11.81 8.66
C ASN A 86 11.12 12.49 8.39
N SER A 87 11.72 12.28 7.21
CA SER A 87 13.04 12.81 6.84
C SER A 87 13.07 13.61 5.54
N ASN A 88 11.97 13.61 4.77
CA ASN A 88 11.85 14.30 3.49
C ASN A 88 10.61 15.21 3.52
N SER A 89 10.83 16.52 3.55
CA SER A 89 9.77 17.52 3.64
C SER A 89 8.83 17.51 2.44
N THR A 90 9.32 17.25 1.23
CA THR A 90 8.47 17.13 0.02
C THR A 90 7.46 16.00 0.18
N ILE A 91 7.92 14.83 0.63
CA ILE A 91 7.03 13.70 0.92
C ILE A 91 6.07 14.06 2.06
N GLN A 92 6.58 14.64 3.16
CA GLN A 92 5.75 15.01 4.30
C GLN A 92 4.62 15.98 3.92
N THR A 93 4.95 17.06 3.22
CA THR A 93 3.98 18.07 2.78
C THR A 93 2.94 17.46 1.85
N HIS A 94 3.35 16.60 0.92
CA HIS A 94 2.41 15.93 0.02
C HIS A 94 1.43 15.03 0.79
N LEU A 95 1.92 14.22 1.73
CA LEU A 95 1.06 13.33 2.53
C LEU A 95 0.11 14.11 3.44
N GLN A 96 0.58 15.16 4.10
CA GLN A 96 -0.24 15.98 5.01
C GLN A 96 -1.22 16.89 4.25
N GLY A 97 -0.93 17.22 3.00
CA GLY A 97 -1.83 17.98 2.12
C GLY A 97 -3.04 17.18 1.63
N ASN A 98 -3.05 15.86 1.80
CA ASN A 98 -4.15 14.99 1.42
C ASN A 98 -4.92 14.54 2.67
N SER A 99 -6.06 15.18 2.96
CA SER A 99 -6.87 14.87 4.15
C SER A 99 -7.40 13.43 4.15
N GLU A 100 -7.73 12.90 2.97
CA GLU A 100 -8.20 11.51 2.85
C GLU A 100 -7.09 10.53 3.22
N TRP A 101 -5.86 10.79 2.76
CA TRP A 101 -4.69 10.01 3.18
C TRP A 101 -4.49 10.09 4.70
N VAL A 102 -4.58 11.28 5.28
CA VAL A 102 -4.39 11.48 6.72
C VAL A 102 -5.39 10.66 7.52
N GLU A 103 -6.68 10.72 7.18
CA GLU A 103 -7.71 9.91 7.82
C GLU A 103 -7.44 8.41 7.65
N TRP A 104 -7.19 7.99 6.42
CA TRP A 104 -6.94 6.59 6.08
C TRP A 104 -5.72 6.01 6.80
N GLN A 105 -4.61 6.75 6.91
CA GLN A 105 -3.42 6.25 7.61
C GLN A 105 -3.66 6.13 9.11
N THR A 106 -4.43 7.04 9.72
CA THR A 106 -4.66 7.05 11.18
C THR A 106 -5.63 5.98 11.63
N ASP A 107 -6.43 5.45 10.71
CA ASP A 107 -7.43 4.43 11.01
C ASP A 107 -7.11 3.11 10.32
N VAL A 108 -7.25 3.04 8.99
CA VAL A 108 -7.14 1.80 8.22
C VAL A 108 -5.74 1.22 8.27
N LEU A 109 -4.71 2.04 8.04
CA LEU A 109 -3.32 1.54 8.02
C LEU A 109 -2.85 1.12 9.41
N VAL A 110 -3.20 1.86 10.47
CA VAL A 110 -2.89 1.49 11.85
C VAL A 110 -3.49 0.13 12.19
N ARG A 111 -4.79 -0.07 11.93
CA ARG A 111 -5.46 -1.36 12.17
C ARG A 111 -4.82 -2.51 11.40
N ARG A 112 -4.39 -2.27 10.15
CA ARG A 112 -3.67 -3.29 9.36
C ARG A 112 -2.33 -3.65 9.97
N ASN A 113 -1.56 -2.64 10.38
CA ASN A 113 -0.27 -2.85 11.01
C ASN A 113 -0.39 -3.62 12.32
N GLU A 114 -1.44 -3.40 13.11
CA GLU A 114 -1.72 -4.18 14.33
C GLU A 114 -1.97 -5.66 14.02
N VAL A 115 -2.77 -5.97 13.00
CA VAL A 115 -3.06 -7.36 12.57
C VAL A 115 -1.81 -8.05 12.01
N GLU A 116 -1.00 -7.34 11.24
CA GLU A 116 0.23 -7.88 10.63
C GLU A 116 1.40 -7.94 11.62
N ASN A 117 1.27 -7.38 12.82
CA ASN A 117 2.32 -7.37 13.82
C ASN A 117 2.43 -8.72 14.53
N VAL A 118 3.42 -9.51 14.09
CA VAL A 118 3.72 -10.85 14.60
C VAL A 118 4.00 -10.88 16.11
N TYR A 119 4.47 -9.78 16.72
CA TYR A 119 4.68 -9.72 18.17
C TYR A 119 3.38 -9.69 18.99
N HIS A 120 2.26 -9.34 18.37
CA HIS A 120 0.93 -9.35 19.00
C HIS A 120 0.18 -10.66 18.73
N TRP A 121 0.75 -11.57 17.94
CA TRP A 121 0.14 -12.88 17.73
C TRP A 121 0.38 -13.71 18.99
N ALA A 122 -0.70 -13.98 19.72
CA ALA A 122 -0.64 -14.93 20.82
C ALA A 122 -0.18 -16.27 20.26
N CYS A 123 1.00 -16.74 20.67
CA CYS A 123 1.42 -18.11 20.44
C CYS A 123 0.41 -19.01 21.17
N GLY A 124 -0.43 -19.71 20.39
CA GLY A 124 -1.22 -20.83 20.90
C GLY A 124 -0.31 -21.96 21.37
#